data_AF-A0A9R1QCY4-F1
#
_entry.id   AF-A0A9R1QCY4-F1
#
_cell.length_a   1.000
_cell.length_b   1.000
_cell.length_c   1.000
_cell.angle_alpha   90.00
_cell.angle_beta   90.00
_cell.angle_gamma   90.00
#
_symmetry.space_group_name_H-M   'P 1'
#
loop_
_entity.id
_entity.type
_entity.pdbx_description
1 polymer ?
#
loop_
_entity_poly.entity_id
_entity_poly.type
_entity_poly.pdbx_seq_one_letter_code
_entity_poly.pdbx_strand_id
1 'polypeptide(L)'
;MPPPETMNNVRLRYTEEGVLDGYDVLFMDLFSSDFDTEMEPYHLTLEEAHFFFYERVVLSCDPSQGNCMVLRIQLPNSQLSYTRVGDTKWTWIGGKGNCWEYQDILYNNNDGLFYGVR
;
A
#
# COMPACT_ATOMS: atom_id res chain seq x y z
N MET A 1 6.40 9.49 3.88
CA MET A 1 5.52 8.71 2.99
C MET A 1 4.09 9.08 3.31
N PRO A 2 3.14 8.97 2.36
CA PRO A 2 1.75 9.26 2.64
C PRO A 2 1.22 8.37 3.78
N PRO A 3 0.41 8.94 4.69
CA PRO A 3 -0.03 8.24 5.88
C PRO A 3 -1.13 7.20 5.56
N PRO A 4 -1.35 6.18 6.41
CA PRO A 4 -2.21 5.05 6.09
C PRO A 4 -3.66 5.39 5.74
N GLU A 5 -4.23 6.44 6.31
CA GLU A 5 -5.59 6.93 6.02
C GLU A 5 -5.79 7.39 4.57
N THR A 6 -4.72 7.52 3.81
CA THR A 6 -4.76 7.88 2.38
C THR A 6 -4.89 6.65 1.49
N MET A 7 -4.86 5.44 2.07
CA MET A 7 -5.05 4.19 1.37
C MET A 7 -6.55 3.86 1.28
N ASN A 8 -7.02 3.50 0.09
CA ASN A 8 -8.46 3.41 -0.15
C ASN A 8 -9.18 2.33 0.67
N ASN A 9 -8.48 1.24 1.04
CA ASN A 9 -9.04 0.12 1.80
C ASN A 9 -8.75 0.19 3.31
N VAL A 10 -8.28 1.33 3.83
CA VAL A 10 -7.89 1.46 5.24
C VAL A 10 -8.79 2.44 5.95
N ARG A 11 -9.30 2.04 7.12
CA ARG A 11 -10.05 2.90 8.05
C ARG A 11 -9.29 3.03 9.36
N LEU A 12 -9.32 4.21 9.95
CA LEU A 12 -8.72 4.48 11.26
C LEU A 12 -9.65 3.95 12.36
N ARG A 13 -9.09 3.22 13.32
CA ARG A 13 -9.82 2.69 14.49
C ARG A 13 -9.33 3.38 15.76
N TYR A 14 -10.26 3.89 16.54
CA TYR A 14 -10.00 4.66 17.76
C TYR A 14 -10.58 3.97 18.98
N THR A 15 -9.97 4.20 20.16
CA THR A 15 -10.56 3.83 21.45
C THR A 15 -11.77 4.70 21.79
N GLU A 16 -12.50 4.34 22.86
CA GLU A 16 -13.63 5.15 23.36
C GLU A 16 -13.18 6.57 23.79
N GLU A 17 -11.94 6.74 24.21
CA GLU A 17 -11.33 8.02 24.57
C GLU A 17 -10.82 8.82 23.36
N GLY A 18 -10.97 8.29 22.13
CA GLY A 18 -10.57 8.97 20.90
C GLY A 18 -9.08 8.86 20.57
N VAL A 19 -8.34 7.92 21.17
CA VAL A 19 -6.93 7.65 20.85
C VAL A 19 -6.87 6.66 19.70
N LEU A 20 -5.98 6.87 18.72
CA LEU A 20 -5.80 5.93 17.61
C LEU A 20 -5.23 4.60 18.14
N ASP A 21 -5.99 3.52 18.00
CA ASP A 21 -5.66 2.18 18.49
C ASP A 21 -5.17 1.25 17.37
N GLY A 22 -5.59 1.52 16.14
CA GLY A 22 -5.24 0.66 15.02
C GLY A 22 -5.92 1.03 13.72
N TYR A 23 -5.97 0.04 12.82
CA TYR A 23 -6.53 0.19 11.49
C TYR A 23 -7.43 -1.00 11.17
N ASP A 24 -8.54 -0.72 10.49
CA ASP A 24 -9.38 -1.73 9.87
C ASP A 24 -9.07 -1.76 8.38
N VAL A 25 -8.55 -2.88 7.91
CA VAL A 25 -8.22 -3.04 6.49
C VAL A 25 -9.29 -3.87 5.81
N LEU A 26 -10.03 -3.23 4.91
CA LEU A 26 -11.09 -3.85 4.13
C LEU A 26 -10.48 -4.77 3.07
N PHE A 27 -11.14 -5.90 2.86
CA PHE A 27 -10.87 -6.74 1.70
C PHE A 27 -11.31 -6.00 0.44
N MET A 28 -10.49 -6.08 -0.60
CA MET A 28 -10.82 -5.49 -1.90
C MET A 28 -11.09 -6.62 -2.86
N ASP A 29 -12.28 -6.63 -3.48
CA ASP A 29 -12.53 -7.46 -4.64
C ASP A 29 -11.77 -6.87 -5.82
N LEU A 30 -10.66 -7.50 -6.15
CA LEU A 30 -9.73 -7.02 -7.16
C LEU A 30 -10.28 -7.19 -8.59
N PHE A 31 -11.30 -8.02 -8.79
CA PHE A 31 -11.96 -8.15 -10.10
C PHE A 31 -12.90 -6.99 -10.38
N SER A 32 -13.69 -6.59 -9.39
CA SER A 32 -14.60 -5.44 -9.50
C SER A 32 -13.92 -4.11 -9.16
N SER A 33 -12.73 -4.14 -8.55
CA SER A 33 -12.05 -2.97 -7.98
C SER A 33 -12.91 -2.25 -6.92
N ASP A 34 -13.72 -3.01 -6.19
CA ASP A 34 -14.59 -2.54 -5.12
C ASP A 34 -14.18 -3.12 -3.77
N PHE A 35 -14.69 -2.56 -2.68
CA PHE A 35 -14.43 -3.08 -1.34
C PHE A 35 -15.49 -4.12 -0.97
N ASP A 36 -15.04 -5.27 -0.50
CA ASP A 36 -15.94 -6.21 0.14
C ASP A 36 -16.23 -5.69 1.55
N THR A 37 -17.41 -5.09 1.71
CA THR A 37 -17.91 -4.58 2.99
C THR A 37 -18.69 -5.62 3.77
N GLU A 38 -18.98 -6.79 3.17
CA GLU A 38 -19.67 -7.91 3.84
C GLU A 38 -18.68 -8.77 4.61
N MET A 39 -17.44 -8.89 4.12
CA MET A 39 -16.36 -9.58 4.82
C MET A 39 -15.84 -8.78 6.02
N GLU A 40 -15.56 -9.46 7.14
CA GLU A 40 -14.93 -8.81 8.28
C GLU A 40 -13.52 -8.27 7.93
N PRO A 41 -13.21 -7.03 8.31
CA PRO A 41 -11.91 -6.43 8.02
C PRO A 41 -10.79 -7.07 8.84
N TYR A 42 -9.56 -6.90 8.37
CA TYR A 42 -8.39 -7.18 9.18
C TYR A 42 -8.22 -6.08 10.23
N HIS A 43 -8.38 -6.44 11.50
CA HIS A 43 -8.08 -5.56 12.62
C HIS A 43 -6.59 -5.59 12.91
N LEU A 44 -5.91 -4.50 12.62
CA LEU A 44 -4.48 -4.35 12.84
C LEU A 44 -4.22 -3.38 13.99
N THR A 45 -3.28 -3.74 14.85
CA THR A 45 -2.62 -2.77 15.73
C THR A 45 -1.76 -1.80 14.92
N LEU A 46 -1.34 -0.71 15.55
CA LEU A 46 -0.42 0.24 14.92
C LEU A 46 0.89 -0.42 14.45
N GLU A 47 1.42 -1.37 15.23
CA GLU A 47 2.67 -2.06 14.91
C GLU A 47 2.50 -3.02 13.73
N GLU A 48 1.44 -3.85 13.72
CA GLU A 48 1.16 -4.80 12.63
C GLU A 48 0.92 -4.08 11.30
N ALA A 49 0.25 -2.92 11.35
CA ALA A 49 -0.04 -2.11 10.19
C ALA A 49 1.21 -1.69 9.41
N HIS A 50 2.35 -1.46 10.09
CA HIS A 50 3.60 -1.16 9.40
C HIS A 50 4.03 -2.31 8.48
N PHE A 51 3.95 -3.55 8.95
CA PHE A 51 4.31 -4.73 8.15
C PHE A 51 3.28 -5.01 7.06
N PHE A 52 2.02 -4.73 7.34
CA PHE A 52 0.92 -4.97 6.40
C PHE A 52 0.94 -3.98 5.24
N PHE A 53 1.21 -2.71 5.50
CA PHE A 53 1.22 -1.66 4.47
C PHE A 53 2.52 -1.57 3.69
N TYR A 54 3.62 -2.13 4.21
CA TYR A 54 4.96 -2.00 3.63
C TYR A 54 5.68 -3.36 3.60
N GLU A 55 5.02 -4.38 3.08
CA GLU A 55 5.60 -5.73 2.94
C GLU A 55 6.93 -5.69 2.19
N ARG A 56 6.98 -4.94 1.08
CA ARG A 56 8.21 -4.61 0.35
C ARG A 56 8.16 -3.18 -0.16
N VAL A 57 9.30 -2.50 -0.20
CA VAL A 57 9.41 -1.13 -0.70
C VAL A 57 10.68 -0.99 -1.53
N VAL A 58 10.56 -0.35 -2.69
CA VAL A 58 11.69 0.02 -3.54
C VAL A 58 11.61 1.50 -3.89
N LEU A 59 12.77 2.14 -3.88
CA LEU A 59 12.97 3.54 -4.21
C LEU A 59 13.67 3.66 -5.56
N SER A 60 13.26 4.64 -6.38
CA SER A 60 13.94 4.91 -7.65
C SER A 60 15.29 5.60 -7.48
N CYS A 61 15.55 6.23 -6.33
CA CYS A 61 16.81 6.90 -6.03
C CYS A 61 16.95 7.14 -4.51
N ASP A 62 18.00 7.84 -4.11
CA ASP A 62 18.15 8.32 -2.74
C ASP A 62 17.07 9.38 -2.44
N PRO A 63 16.24 9.20 -1.40
CA PRO A 63 15.14 10.11 -1.09
C PRO A 63 15.61 11.52 -0.72
N SER A 64 16.88 11.71 -0.33
CA SER A 64 17.47 13.02 -0.04
C SER A 64 17.73 13.86 -1.29
N GLN A 65 17.86 13.23 -2.46
CA GLN A 65 18.12 13.93 -3.72
C GLN A 65 16.84 14.58 -4.31
N GLY A 66 15.69 14.33 -3.69
CA GLY A 66 14.40 14.80 -4.16
C GLY A 66 13.88 14.00 -5.37
N ASN A 67 12.60 14.19 -5.68
CA ASN A 67 11.95 13.61 -6.85
C ASN A 67 11.94 12.06 -6.94
N CYS A 68 12.22 11.37 -5.82
CA CYS A 68 12.27 9.91 -5.74
C CYS A 68 10.86 9.31 -5.79
N MET A 69 10.67 8.28 -6.62
CA MET A 69 9.47 7.45 -6.63
C MET A 69 9.63 6.31 -5.63
N VAL A 70 8.52 5.95 -4.99
CA VAL A 70 8.40 4.83 -4.08
C VAL A 70 7.38 3.87 -4.67
N LEU A 71 7.77 2.61 -4.87
CA LEU A 71 6.86 1.51 -5.18
C LEU A 71 6.83 0.58 -3.98
N ARG A 72 5.65 0.07 -3.63
CA ARG A 72 5.51 -0.90 -2.55
C ARG A 72 4.63 -2.08 -2.93
N ILE A 73 4.83 -3.18 -2.22
CA ILE A 73 3.88 -4.26 -2.07
C ILE A 73 3.17 -4.08 -0.73
N GLN A 74 1.85 -4.20 -0.73
CA GLN A 74 1.00 -4.14 0.46
C GLN A 74 0.08 -5.35 0.55
N LEU A 75 -0.23 -5.76 1.77
CA LEU A 75 -1.25 -6.75 2.06
C LEU A 75 -2.65 -6.09 2.17
N PRO A 76 -3.75 -6.86 2.02
CA PRO A 76 -3.76 -8.25 1.57
C PRO A 76 -3.50 -8.37 0.06
N ASN A 77 -3.26 -9.59 -0.41
CA ASN A 77 -3.11 -9.96 -1.83
C ASN A 77 -1.89 -9.33 -2.53
N SER A 78 -0.87 -8.88 -1.78
CA SER A 78 0.40 -8.37 -2.29
C SER A 78 0.24 -7.43 -3.50
N GLN A 79 -0.55 -6.38 -3.29
CA GLN A 79 -0.93 -5.39 -4.30
C GLN A 79 0.12 -4.30 -4.43
N LEU A 80 0.16 -3.63 -5.59
CA LEU A 80 1.09 -2.53 -5.82
C LEU A 80 0.44 -1.17 -5.61
N SER A 81 1.18 -0.28 -4.96
CA SER A 81 0.89 1.15 -4.95
C SER A 81 2.18 1.94 -5.09
N TYR A 82 2.10 3.12 -5.68
CA TYR A 82 3.24 4.01 -5.81
C TYR A 82 2.92 5.43 -5.37
N THR A 83 3.97 6.19 -5.09
CA THR A 83 3.88 7.61 -4.71
C THR A 83 5.25 8.26 -4.93
N ARG A 84 5.32 9.59 -4.89
CA ARG A 84 6.59 10.31 -4.83
C ARG A 84 6.94 10.63 -3.38
N VAL A 85 8.23 10.71 -3.07
CA VAL A 85 8.68 11.27 -1.79
C VAL A 85 8.18 12.71 -1.67
N GLY A 86 7.41 12.97 -0.62
CA GLY A 86 6.76 14.26 -0.36
C GLY A 86 5.28 14.31 -0.75
N ASP A 87 4.77 13.33 -1.49
CA ASP A 87 3.35 13.24 -1.81
C ASP A 87 2.51 12.92 -0.58
N THR A 88 1.24 13.29 -0.68
CA THR A 88 0.24 13.11 0.40
C THR A 88 -0.68 11.93 0.17
N LYS A 89 -0.61 11.21 -0.97
CA LYS A 89 -1.46 10.06 -1.26
C LYS A 89 -0.72 8.94 -1.99
N TRP A 90 -1.21 7.72 -1.81
CA TRP A 90 -0.80 6.57 -2.62
C TRP A 90 -1.66 6.44 -3.86
N THR A 91 -1.02 6.09 -4.98
CA THR A 91 -1.72 5.72 -6.21
C THR A 91 -1.66 4.20 -6.33
N TRP A 92 -2.82 3.57 -6.16
CA TRP A 92 -2.98 2.13 -6.32
C TRP A 92 -2.83 1.73 -7.79
N ILE A 93 -2.05 0.67 -8.05
CA ILE A 93 -1.91 0.07 -9.37
C ILE A 93 -2.87 -1.11 -9.45
N GLY A 94 -4.16 -0.80 -9.47
CA GLY A 94 -5.21 -1.78 -9.69
C GLY A 94 -6.27 -1.26 -10.64
N GLY A 95 -6.72 -2.14 -11.51
CA GLY A 95 -7.64 -1.83 -12.60
C GLY A 95 -7.37 -2.69 -13.83
N LYS A 96 -8.38 -3.50 -14.20
CA LYS A 96 -8.41 -4.43 -15.34
C LYS A 96 -7.23 -5.42 -15.42
N GLY A 97 -7.40 -6.55 -14.74
CA GLY A 97 -6.53 -7.73 -14.87
C GLY A 97 -6.05 -8.24 -13.53
N ASN A 98 -5.34 -9.38 -13.57
CA ASN A 98 -4.70 -9.99 -12.41
C ASN A 98 -3.50 -9.11 -11.99
N CYS A 99 -3.68 -8.03 -11.25
CA CYS A 99 -2.60 -7.14 -10.79
C CYS A 99 -2.41 -7.26 -9.27
N TRP A 100 -2.13 -8.47 -8.80
CA TRP A 100 -2.02 -8.85 -7.38
C TRP A 100 -1.10 -10.06 -7.19
N GLU A 101 -0.84 -10.54 -5.98
CA GLU A 101 0.09 -11.65 -5.71
C GLU A 101 1.52 -11.36 -6.20
N TYR A 102 1.97 -10.09 -6.11
CA TYR A 102 3.37 -9.78 -6.37
C TYR A 102 4.26 -10.34 -5.27
N GLN A 103 5.27 -11.12 -5.64
CA GLN A 103 6.22 -11.71 -4.70
C GLN A 103 7.40 -10.78 -4.41
N ASP A 104 7.79 -9.96 -5.40
CA ASP A 104 8.90 -9.02 -5.26
C ASP A 104 8.76 -7.83 -6.21
N ILE A 105 9.49 -6.77 -5.90
CA ILE A 105 9.61 -5.56 -6.72
C ILE A 105 11.06 -5.11 -6.80
N LEU A 106 11.45 -4.49 -7.91
CA LEU A 106 12.78 -3.93 -8.09
C LEU A 106 12.76 -2.71 -9.01
N TYR A 107 13.78 -1.88 -8.90
CA TYR A 107 14.01 -0.72 -9.75
C TYR A 107 15.31 -0.93 -10.53
N ASN A 108 15.27 -0.74 -11.84
CA ASN A 108 16.44 -0.83 -12.70
C ASN A 108 16.94 0.56 -13.07
N ASN A 109 18.12 0.93 -12.57
CA ASN A 109 18.74 2.22 -12.85
C ASN A 109 19.15 2.39 -14.33
N ASN A 110 19.28 1.31 -15.10
CA ASN A 110 19.74 1.37 -16.49
C ASN A 110 18.65 1.86 -17.45
N ASP A 111 17.39 1.50 -17.22
CA ASP A 111 16.23 1.93 -18.03
C ASP A 111 15.27 2.85 -17.27
N GLY A 112 15.45 3.00 -15.97
CA GLY A 112 14.64 3.86 -15.12
C GLY A 112 13.26 3.29 -14.80
N LEU A 113 13.06 1.97 -14.92
CA LEU A 113 11.77 1.31 -14.74
C LEU A 113 11.67 0.51 -13.44
N PHE A 114 10.44 0.37 -12.95
CA PHE A 114 10.09 -0.58 -11.90
C PHE A 114 9.58 -1.88 -12.52
N TYR A 115 9.93 -3.00 -11.89
CA TYR A 115 9.47 -4.33 -12.24
C TYR A 115 8.83 -5.00 -11.03
N GLY A 116 7.71 -5.67 -11.26
CA GLY A 116 7.07 -6.55 -10.27
C GLY A 116 7.16 -8.00 -10.70
N VAL A 117 7.55 -8.88 -9.79
CA VAL A 117 7.63 -10.33 -9.98
C VAL A 117 6.39 -10.97 -9.38
N ARG A 118 5.77 -11.90 -10.10
CA ARG A 118 4.59 -12.66 -9.68
C ARG A 118 4.83 -14.15 -9.88
#